data_AF-A0A7J5AK19-F1
#
_entry.id   AF-A0A7J5AK19-F1
#
_cell.length_a   1.000
_cell.length_b   1.000
_cell.length_c   1.000
_cell.angle_alpha   90.00
_cell.angle_beta   90.00
_cell.angle_gamma   90.00
#
_symmetry.space_group_name_H-M   'P 1'
#
loop_
_entity.id
_entity.type
_entity.pdbx_description
1 polymer ?
#
loop_
_entity_poly.entity_id
_entity_poly.type
_entity_poly.pdbx_seq_one_letter_code
_entity_poly.pdbx_strand_id
1 'polypeptide(L)'
;MISLPNFFFYTQDKPGIEKYTFKLGNGNEHFTLIYVAKKKVFDFHKKDETVIQTESDDPYYNFFEISSFKFFRFLQKLEMVQEYLAEEIILKNKINIGKLKKNNCWLIQLENINYSKDIYNIKRNGRELKSNKNLTLKELIAEIDLLHPDEIQNIDCNIFSVFKYKDGILYFQGFLYKFKNRKGLFFWSKKSVNYYLKC
;
A
#
# COMPACT_ATOMS: atom_id res chain seq x y z
N MET A 1 6.97 -0.86 14.91
CA MET A 1 6.52 0.13 13.92
C MET A 1 7.55 0.16 12.82
N ILE A 2 7.24 -0.36 11.63
CA ILE A 2 8.16 -0.27 10.48
C ILE A 2 7.97 1.13 9.90
N SER A 3 8.92 2.03 10.12
CA SER A 3 8.93 3.32 9.44
C SER A 3 9.11 3.07 7.96
N LEU A 4 8.17 3.54 7.13
CA LEU A 4 8.36 3.56 5.68
C LEU A 4 9.69 4.27 5.38
N PRO A 5 10.57 3.69 4.54
CA PRO A 5 11.83 4.33 4.20
C PRO A 5 11.57 5.71 3.58
N ASN A 6 12.44 6.67 3.87
CA ASN A 6 12.30 8.01 3.31
C ASN A 6 12.55 7.96 1.80
N PHE A 7 11.46 8.03 1.02
CA PHE A 7 11.51 8.13 -0.43
C PHE A 7 11.84 9.58 -0.82
N PHE A 8 13.08 9.84 -1.21
CA PHE A 8 13.48 11.14 -1.75
C PHE A 8 13.58 11.05 -3.27
N PHE A 9 12.65 11.66 -3.99
CA PHE A 9 12.76 11.79 -5.44
C PHE A 9 13.80 12.85 -5.78
N TYR A 10 14.94 12.43 -6.33
CA TYR A 10 15.94 13.35 -6.87
C TYR A 10 15.95 13.27 -8.39
N THR A 11 15.29 14.23 -9.04
CA THR A 11 15.48 14.49 -10.47
C THR A 11 16.72 15.36 -10.63
N GLN A 12 17.73 14.90 -11.36
CA GLN A 12 18.93 15.70 -11.59
C GLN A 12 18.66 16.77 -12.67
N ASP A 13 19.22 17.98 -12.51
CA ASP A 13 19.00 19.12 -13.42
C ASP A 13 19.58 18.96 -14.83
N LYS A 14 20.16 17.79 -15.17
CA LYS A 14 20.76 17.53 -16.49
C LYS A 14 19.73 16.89 -17.42
N PRO A 15 19.35 17.54 -18.53
CA PRO A 15 18.40 16.96 -19.48
C PRO A 15 18.92 15.64 -20.06
N GLY A 16 18.04 14.63 -20.13
CA GLY A 16 18.33 13.31 -20.72
C GLY A 16 18.92 12.26 -19.78
N ILE A 17 18.92 12.52 -18.47
CA ILE A 17 19.31 11.54 -17.44
C ILE A 17 18.21 11.48 -16.36
N GLU A 18 17.18 10.69 -16.60
CA GLU A 18 16.17 10.39 -15.58
C GLU A 18 16.70 9.29 -14.65
N LYS A 19 16.78 9.61 -13.35
CA LYS A 19 17.15 8.64 -12.31
C LYS A 19 16.18 8.71 -11.13
N TYR A 20 15.96 7.56 -10.52
CA TYR A 20 15.19 7.38 -9.31
C TYR A 20 16.16 6.91 -8.22
N THR A 21 16.53 7.80 -7.31
CA THR A 21 17.35 7.47 -6.15
C THR A 21 16.47 7.33 -4.92
N PHE A 22 16.73 6.36 -4.06
CA PHE A 22 16.06 6.22 -2.77
C PHE A 22 17.03 5.76 -1.69
N LYS A 23 16.70 6.11 -0.45
CA LYS A 23 17.53 5.85 0.72
C LYS A 23 16.71 5.06 1.73
N LEU A 24 17.23 3.92 2.15
CA LEU A 24 16.57 3.10 3.18
C LEU A 24 17.04 3.57 4.57
N GLY A 25 16.15 4.25 5.29
CA GLY A 25 16.43 4.77 6.64
C GLY A 25 17.44 5.92 6.68
N ASN A 26 18.19 6.02 7.78
CA ASN A 26 19.20 7.07 8.01
C ASN A 26 20.64 6.64 7.63
N GLY A 27 20.81 5.56 6.86
CA GLY A 27 22.13 5.01 6.50
C GLY A 27 22.96 5.91 5.58
N ASN A 28 24.10 5.46 5.07
CA ASN A 28 24.89 6.19 4.06
C ASN A 28 24.77 5.56 2.66
N GLU A 29 23.85 4.61 2.50
CA GLU A 29 23.63 3.88 1.27
C GLU A 29 22.45 4.45 0.47
N HIS A 30 22.66 4.65 -0.82
CA HIS A 30 21.66 5.13 -1.77
C HIS A 30 21.47 4.12 -2.88
N PHE A 31 20.23 3.81 -3.20
CA PHE A 31 19.88 2.93 -4.30
C PHE A 31 19.39 3.78 -5.46
N THR A 32 19.94 3.61 -6.65
CA THR A 32 19.60 4.40 -7.82
C THR A 32 19.23 3.50 -8.98
N LEU A 33 18.03 3.71 -9.54
CA LEU A 33 17.60 3.20 -10.83
C LEU A 33 17.73 4.32 -11.86
N ILE A 34 18.55 4.14 -12.89
CA ILE A 34 18.83 5.16 -13.91
C ILE A 34 18.57 4.58 -15.30
N TYR A 35 18.00 5.40 -16.19
CA TYR A 35 17.96 5.07 -17.61
C TYR A 35 19.19 5.62 -18.33
N VAL A 36 20.03 4.74 -18.85
CA VAL A 36 21.25 5.12 -19.58
C VAL A 36 20.95 5.13 -21.08
N ALA A 37 20.51 6.29 -21.59
CA ALA A 37 20.02 6.44 -22.97
C ALA A 37 21.00 5.94 -24.05
N LYS A 38 22.30 6.21 -23.90
CA LYS A 38 23.35 5.78 -24.87
C LYS A 38 23.41 4.25 -25.02
N LYS A 39 23.22 3.53 -23.91
CA LYS A 39 23.24 2.07 -23.87
C LYS A 39 21.85 1.45 -24.08
N LYS A 40 20.77 2.23 -23.95
CA LYS A 40 19.36 1.76 -23.93
C LYS A 40 19.13 0.68 -22.87
N VAL A 41 19.65 0.93 -21.67
CA VAL A 41 19.54 0.04 -20.51
C VAL A 41 19.04 0.80 -19.29
N PHE A 42 18.32 0.10 -18.43
CA PHE A 42 18.12 0.49 -17.04
C PHE A 42 19.24 -0.14 -16.21
N ASP A 43 19.89 0.71 -15.42
CA ASP A 43 20.93 0.31 -14.48
C ASP A 43 20.42 0.54 -13.06
N PHE A 44 20.54 -0.46 -12.20
CA PHE A 44 20.16 -0.37 -10.80
C PHE A 44 21.37 -0.69 -9.92
N HIS A 45 21.81 0.30 -9.15
CA HIS A 45 22.99 0.18 -8.33
C HIS A 45 22.78 0.79 -6.93
N LYS A 46 23.57 0.32 -5.98
CA LYS A 46 23.77 0.96 -4.68
C LYS A 46 25.01 1.84 -4.75
N LYS A 47 25.00 2.96 -4.04
CA LYS A 47 26.17 3.78 -3.74
C LYS A 47 26.32 3.89 -2.23
N ASP A 48 27.49 3.58 -1.69
CA ASP A 48 27.84 3.86 -0.30
C ASP A 48 28.61 5.19 -0.21
N GLU A 49 28.06 6.17 0.49
CA GLU A 49 28.69 7.48 0.68
C GLU A 49 29.84 7.47 1.69
N THR A 50 30.03 6.39 2.46
CA THR A 50 31.18 6.27 3.36
C THR A 50 32.46 5.85 2.65
N VAL A 51 32.33 5.20 1.49
CA VAL A 51 33.45 4.72 0.71
C VAL A 51 33.90 5.84 -0.24
N ILE A 52 35.14 6.27 -0.08
CA ILE A 52 35.78 7.19 -1.03
C ILE A 52 36.32 6.35 -2.18
N GLN A 53 36.00 6.72 -3.41
CA GLN A 53 36.48 6.01 -4.60
C GLN A 53 38.01 6.06 -4.67
N THR A 54 38.65 4.89 -4.64
CA THR A 54 40.10 4.69 -4.82
C THR A 54 40.34 3.67 -5.94
N GLU A 55 41.60 3.35 -6.26
CA GLU A 55 41.92 2.28 -7.21
C GLU A 55 41.50 0.88 -6.71
N SER A 56 41.37 0.69 -5.39
CA SER A 56 40.97 -0.57 -4.76
C SER A 56 39.49 -0.64 -4.39
N ASP A 57 38.86 0.50 -4.13
CA ASP A 57 37.50 0.58 -3.58
C ASP A 57 36.57 1.39 -4.48
N ASP A 58 35.50 0.73 -4.95
CA ASP A 58 34.42 1.34 -5.69
C ASP A 58 33.20 1.55 -4.76
N PRO A 59 32.73 2.78 -4.54
CA PRO A 59 31.53 3.03 -3.75
C PRO A 59 30.25 2.51 -4.42
N TYR A 60 30.31 2.12 -5.70
CA TYR A 60 29.16 1.64 -6.45
C TYR A 60 29.09 0.11 -6.47
N TYR A 61 27.92 -0.42 -6.14
CA TYR A 61 27.60 -1.83 -6.30
C TYR A 61 26.43 -1.99 -7.28
N ASN A 62 26.70 -2.55 -8.46
CA ASN A 62 25.67 -2.77 -9.46
C ASN A 62 24.87 -4.05 -9.16
N PHE A 63 23.54 -3.93 -9.06
CA PHE A 63 22.66 -5.10 -8.95
C PHE A 63 22.34 -5.67 -10.32
N PHE A 64 22.00 -4.82 -11.28
CA PHE A 64 21.76 -5.23 -12.66
C PHE A 64 21.85 -4.06 -13.64
N GLU A 65 22.34 -4.38 -14.84
CA GLU A 65 22.15 -3.58 -16.05
C GLU A 65 21.28 -4.42 -17.01
N ILE A 66 20.10 -3.91 -17.38
CA ILE A 66 19.14 -4.64 -18.23
C ILE A 66 18.62 -3.74 -19.34
N SER A 67 18.48 -4.28 -20.56
CA SER A 67 17.96 -3.49 -21.68
C SER A 67 16.54 -2.99 -21.42
N SER A 68 16.20 -1.81 -21.95
CA SER A 68 14.87 -1.22 -21.76
C SER A 68 13.75 -2.17 -22.16
N PHE A 69 13.91 -2.88 -23.27
CA PHE A 69 12.92 -3.86 -23.72
C PHE A 69 12.70 -4.99 -22.71
N LYS A 70 13.78 -5.54 -22.14
CA LYS A 70 13.69 -6.60 -21.12
C LYS A 70 13.12 -6.05 -19.81
N PHE A 71 13.47 -4.82 -19.43
CA PHE A 71 12.91 -4.15 -18.27
C PHE A 71 11.39 -3.94 -18.39
N PHE A 72 10.91 -3.39 -19.52
CA PHE A 72 9.47 -3.22 -19.76
C PHE A 72 8.74 -4.56 -19.81
N ARG A 73 9.33 -5.59 -20.44
CA ARG A 73 8.77 -6.94 -20.42
C ARG A 73 8.73 -7.53 -19.01
N PHE A 74 9.72 -7.24 -18.18
CA PHE A 74 9.73 -7.65 -16.77
C PHE A 74 8.62 -6.95 -15.98
N LEU A 75 8.44 -5.63 -16.15
CA LEU A 75 7.34 -4.88 -15.53
C LEU A 75 5.97 -5.43 -15.94
N GLN A 76 5.77 -5.68 -17.23
CA GLN A 76 4.53 -6.30 -17.73
C GLN A 76 4.28 -7.68 -17.12
N LYS A 77 5.33 -8.52 -17.04
CA LYS A 77 5.19 -9.84 -16.39
C LYS A 77 4.91 -9.73 -14.90
N LEU A 78 5.54 -8.77 -14.21
CA LEU A 78 5.25 -8.52 -12.79
C LEU A 78 3.80 -8.07 -12.59
N GLU A 79 3.29 -7.18 -13.44
CA GLU A 79 1.90 -6.77 -13.44
C GLU A 79 0.96 -7.97 -13.64
N MET A 80 1.23 -8.81 -14.64
CA MET A 80 0.46 -10.05 -14.87
C MET A 80 0.51 -11.00 -13.66
N VAL A 81 1.67 -11.13 -13.00
CA VAL A 81 1.81 -11.97 -11.79
C VAL A 81 1.04 -11.36 -10.62
N GLN A 82 1.11 -10.05 -10.42
CA GLN A 82 0.35 -9.33 -9.40
C GLN A 82 -1.16 -9.47 -9.64
N GLU A 83 -1.60 -9.30 -10.88
CA GLU A 83 -2.99 -9.52 -11.29
C GLU A 83 -3.41 -10.95 -10.99
N TYR A 84 -2.67 -11.95 -11.50
CA TYR A 84 -2.94 -13.37 -11.26
C TYR A 84 -3.01 -13.71 -9.76
N LEU A 85 -2.05 -13.22 -8.95
CA LEU A 85 -2.06 -13.44 -7.50
C LEU A 85 -3.27 -12.78 -6.83
N ALA A 86 -3.65 -11.57 -7.25
CA ALA A 86 -4.86 -10.92 -6.77
C ALA A 86 -6.13 -11.72 -7.18
N GLU A 87 -6.15 -12.29 -8.38
CA GLU A 87 -7.24 -13.18 -8.81
C GLU A 87 -7.34 -14.43 -7.95
N GLU A 88 -6.21 -15.10 -7.74
CA GLU A 88 -6.12 -16.33 -6.98
C GLU A 88 -6.49 -16.14 -5.51
N ILE A 89 -6.07 -15.03 -4.90
CA ILE A 89 -6.22 -14.78 -3.46
C ILE A 89 -7.58 -14.16 -3.13
N ILE A 90 -8.03 -13.18 -3.91
CA ILE A 90 -9.24 -12.40 -3.61
C ILE A 90 -10.40 -12.88 -4.47
N LEU A 91 -10.22 -13.03 -5.78
CA LEU A 91 -11.33 -13.26 -6.72
C LEU A 91 -11.90 -14.68 -6.70
N LYS A 92 -11.17 -15.67 -6.18
CA LYS A 92 -11.73 -17.01 -5.93
C LYS A 92 -12.81 -17.02 -4.84
N ASN A 93 -12.78 -16.06 -3.93
CA ASN A 93 -13.63 -16.06 -2.74
C ASN A 93 -14.92 -15.26 -2.94
N LYS A 94 -15.65 -15.53 -4.04
CA LYS A 94 -16.94 -14.87 -4.30
C LYS A 94 -17.94 -15.18 -3.19
N ILE A 95 -18.59 -14.14 -2.67
CA ILE A 95 -19.60 -14.24 -1.61
C ILE A 95 -20.90 -13.57 -2.05
N ASN A 96 -22.01 -14.02 -1.49
CA ASN A 96 -23.31 -13.36 -1.64
C ASN A 96 -23.66 -12.53 -0.41
N ILE A 97 -24.47 -11.50 -0.60
CA ILE A 97 -24.92 -10.61 0.49
C ILE A 97 -25.70 -11.42 1.54
N GLY A 98 -26.49 -12.41 1.13
CA GLY A 98 -27.26 -13.27 2.03
C GLY A 98 -26.41 -14.01 3.07
N LYS A 99 -25.19 -14.43 2.73
CA LYS A 99 -24.27 -15.10 3.66
C LYS A 99 -23.71 -14.14 4.71
N LEU A 100 -23.51 -12.86 4.36
CA LEU A 100 -23.13 -11.82 5.33
C LEU A 100 -24.27 -11.60 6.33
N LYS A 101 -25.51 -11.45 5.83
CA LYS A 101 -26.71 -11.27 6.65
C LYS A 101 -26.95 -12.45 7.60
N LYS A 102 -26.90 -13.69 7.08
CA LYS A 102 -27.04 -14.92 7.88
C LYS A 102 -26.02 -15.01 9.03
N ASN A 103 -24.84 -14.42 8.86
CA ASN A 103 -23.79 -14.42 9.88
C ASN A 103 -23.79 -13.17 10.77
N ASN A 104 -24.80 -12.31 10.67
CA ASN A 104 -24.90 -11.05 11.40
C ASN A 104 -23.66 -10.16 11.20
N CYS A 105 -23.23 -10.05 9.94
CA CYS A 105 -22.09 -9.23 9.57
C CYS A 105 -22.51 -7.79 9.28
N TRP A 106 -21.67 -6.86 9.71
CA TRP A 106 -21.74 -5.43 9.50
C TRP A 106 -20.46 -4.96 8.81
N LEU A 107 -20.56 -3.84 8.10
CA LEU A 107 -19.49 -3.36 7.23
C LEU A 107 -19.04 -1.97 7.64
N ILE A 108 -17.74 -1.72 7.54
CA ILE A 108 -17.15 -0.39 7.65
C ILE A 108 -16.45 -0.09 6.34
N GLN A 109 -16.76 1.05 5.72
CA GLN A 109 -16.09 1.49 4.50
C GLN A 109 -14.60 1.77 4.79
N LEU A 110 -13.70 1.30 3.95
CA LEU A 110 -12.27 1.62 4.07
C LEU A 110 -11.83 2.75 3.13
N GLU A 111 -12.45 2.84 1.94
CA GLU A 111 -12.22 3.93 1.00
C GLU A 111 -13.34 4.96 1.11
N ASN A 112 -13.12 5.94 2.00
CA ASN A 112 -13.66 7.30 2.07
C ASN A 112 -13.54 7.88 3.48
N ILE A 113 -12.62 7.39 4.31
CA ILE A 113 -12.25 8.17 5.50
C ILE A 113 -11.29 9.26 5.03
N ASN A 114 -11.89 10.34 4.52
CA ASN A 114 -11.29 11.66 4.63
C ASN A 114 -11.15 11.87 6.14
N TYR A 115 -10.05 11.41 6.74
CA TYR A 115 -9.67 11.80 8.08
C TYR A 115 -9.43 13.30 7.98
N SER A 116 -10.52 14.05 8.11
CA SER A 116 -10.51 15.50 8.09
C SER A 116 -9.54 15.94 9.17
N LYS A 117 -9.00 17.11 8.90
CA LYS A 117 -7.98 17.88 9.62
C LYS A 117 -8.19 18.04 11.14
N ASP A 118 -9.12 17.33 11.75
CA ASP A 118 -9.55 17.43 13.15
C ASP A 118 -8.85 16.42 14.06
N ILE A 119 -8.37 15.29 13.53
CA ILE A 119 -7.53 14.34 14.31
C ILE A 119 -6.16 14.95 14.63
N TYR A 120 -5.70 15.82 13.74
CA TYR A 120 -4.41 16.48 13.82
C TYR A 120 -4.63 17.98 13.85
N ASN A 121 -4.43 18.62 15.01
CA ASN A 121 -4.34 20.08 15.07
C ASN A 121 -3.24 20.55 14.10
N ILE A 122 -3.63 21.05 12.92
CA ILE A 122 -2.69 21.62 11.96
C ILE A 122 -2.15 22.91 12.58
N LYS A 123 -0.91 22.89 13.07
CA LYS A 123 -0.12 24.10 13.26
C LYS A 123 1.02 24.14 12.25
N ARG A 124 0.92 25.14 11.37
CA ARG A 124 2.01 25.70 10.56
C ARG A 124 3.25 25.96 11.42
N ASN A 125 4.43 25.76 10.83
CA ASN A 125 5.76 26.10 11.36
C ASN A 125 6.33 25.13 12.43
N GLY A 126 6.57 23.89 12.03
CA GLY A 126 7.74 23.12 12.53
C GLY A 126 7.64 22.47 13.91
N ARG A 127 6.45 22.13 14.42
CA ARG A 127 6.32 21.33 15.66
C ARG A 127 5.37 20.14 15.49
N GLU A 128 5.75 19.03 16.13
CA GLU A 128 5.15 17.70 16.03
C GLU A 128 3.63 17.65 16.19
N LEU A 129 3.04 16.79 15.38
CA LEU A 129 1.66 16.31 15.47
C LEU A 129 1.47 15.53 16.79
N LYS A 130 1.00 16.19 17.85
CA LYS A 130 0.49 15.48 19.02
C LYS A 130 -0.94 15.03 18.73
N SER A 131 -1.23 13.73 18.89
CA SER A 131 -2.61 13.23 18.82
C SER A 131 -3.46 14.03 19.80
N ASN A 132 -4.66 14.42 19.38
CA ASN A 132 -5.58 15.12 20.26
C ASN A 132 -5.88 14.22 21.47
N LYS A 133 -5.36 14.55 22.66
CA LYS A 133 -5.54 13.76 23.90
C LYS A 133 -7.00 13.70 24.36
N ASN A 134 -7.87 14.49 23.73
CA ASN A 134 -9.30 14.55 24.04
C ASN A 134 -10.16 13.72 23.09
N LEU A 135 -9.56 13.01 22.11
CA LEU A 135 -10.31 12.19 21.17
C LEU A 135 -10.78 10.92 21.89
N THR A 136 -12.03 10.91 22.30
CA THR A 136 -12.63 9.79 23.02
C THR A 136 -13.04 8.69 22.05
N LEU A 137 -12.94 7.43 22.49
CA LEU A 137 -13.35 6.26 21.70
C LEU A 137 -14.84 6.35 21.28
N LYS A 138 -15.64 7.10 22.04
CA LYS A 138 -17.04 7.41 21.76
C LYS A 138 -17.22 8.35 20.57
N GLU A 139 -16.34 9.34 20.39
CA GLU A 139 -16.32 10.22 19.22
C GLU A 139 -15.88 9.45 17.96
N LEU A 140 -14.90 8.54 18.08
CA LEU A 140 -14.54 7.63 16.98
C LEU A 140 -15.69 6.69 16.59
N ILE A 141 -16.44 6.16 17.56
CA ILE A 141 -17.60 5.30 17.28
C ILE A 141 -18.74 6.08 16.63
N ALA A 142 -18.93 7.36 17.00
CA ALA A 142 -19.96 8.22 16.39
C ALA A 142 -19.68 8.55 14.92
N GLU A 143 -18.41 8.51 14.51
CA GLU A 143 -17.94 8.77 13.14
C GLU A 143 -17.81 7.48 12.31
N ILE A 144 -17.96 6.29 12.92
CA ILE A 144 -17.94 5.01 12.21
C ILE A 144 -19.38 4.64 11.82
N ASP A 145 -19.71 4.88 10.55
CA ASP A 145 -20.95 4.37 9.95
C ASP A 145 -20.84 2.85 9.74
N LEU A 146 -21.51 2.10 10.62
CA LEU A 146 -21.74 0.67 10.45
C LEU A 146 -22.85 0.45 9.43
N LEU A 147 -22.47 -0.12 8.30
CA LEU A 147 -23.38 -0.38 7.20
C LEU A 147 -23.95 -1.79 7.27
N HIS A 148 -25.23 -1.90 6.96
CA HIS A 148 -25.86 -3.17 6.68
C HIS A 148 -25.41 -3.71 5.31
N PRO A 149 -25.23 -5.03 5.12
CA PRO A 149 -24.76 -5.60 3.86
C PRO A 149 -25.64 -5.29 2.62
N ASP A 150 -26.89 -4.88 2.80
CA ASP A 150 -27.75 -4.49 1.67
C ASP A 150 -27.39 -3.13 1.09
N GLU A 151 -26.66 -2.29 1.82
CA GLU A 151 -26.32 -0.92 1.42
C GLU A 151 -25.10 -0.88 0.48
N ILE A 152 -24.31 -1.96 0.41
CA ILE A 152 -23.05 -2.06 -0.36
C ILE A 152 -23.21 -1.65 -1.84
N GLN A 153 -24.35 -1.97 -2.43
CA GLN A 153 -24.57 -1.72 -3.87
C GLN A 153 -24.64 -0.22 -4.17
N ASN A 154 -25.20 0.56 -3.26
CA ASN A 154 -25.49 1.98 -3.42
C ASN A 154 -24.33 2.89 -2.97
N ILE A 155 -23.26 2.29 -2.45
CA ILE A 155 -22.10 3.00 -1.93
C ILE A 155 -20.96 2.98 -2.95
N ASP A 156 -20.38 4.15 -3.21
CA ASP A 156 -19.16 4.33 -4.00
C ASP A 156 -17.93 4.05 -3.13
N CYS A 157 -17.78 2.79 -2.76
CA CYS A 157 -16.64 2.26 -2.02
C CYS A 157 -16.32 0.86 -2.55
N ASN A 158 -15.03 0.57 -2.75
CA ASN A 158 -14.60 -0.70 -3.35
C ASN A 158 -14.14 -1.71 -2.30
N ILE A 159 -13.87 -1.27 -1.05
CA ILE A 159 -13.31 -2.10 0.01
C ILE A 159 -14.02 -1.82 1.34
N PHE A 160 -14.48 -2.88 2.00
CA PHE A 160 -15.13 -2.81 3.30
C PHE A 160 -14.43 -3.74 4.29
N SER A 161 -14.28 -3.31 5.54
CA SER A 161 -13.99 -4.21 6.65
C SER A 161 -15.28 -4.89 7.10
N VAL A 162 -15.21 -6.21 7.34
CA VAL A 162 -16.36 -7.01 7.75
C VAL A 162 -16.23 -7.39 9.22
N PHE A 163 -17.27 -7.10 10.00
CA PHE A 163 -17.36 -7.43 11.42
C PHE A 163 -18.58 -8.29 11.69
N LYS A 164 -18.42 -9.37 12.44
CA LYS A 164 -19.54 -10.18 12.92
C LYS A 164 -19.99 -9.65 14.28
N TYR A 165 -21.27 -9.32 14.42
CA TYR A 165 -21.84 -8.96 15.72
C TYR A 165 -22.33 -10.21 16.44
N LYS A 166 -21.82 -10.44 17.65
CA LYS A 166 -22.23 -11.54 18.53
C LYS A 166 -22.10 -11.10 19.98
N ASP A 167 -23.16 -11.30 20.77
CA ASP A 167 -23.18 -11.05 22.23
C ASP A 167 -22.71 -9.63 22.62
N GLY A 168 -23.11 -8.60 21.86
CA GLY A 168 -22.70 -7.22 22.13
C GLY A 168 -21.32 -6.83 21.58
N ILE A 169 -20.58 -7.76 20.96
CA ILE A 169 -19.20 -7.56 20.54
C ILE A 169 -19.08 -7.70 19.01
N LEU A 170 -18.29 -6.81 18.40
CA LEU A 170 -17.92 -6.86 16.98
C LEU A 170 -16.58 -7.60 16.79
N TYR A 171 -16.61 -8.69 16.02
CA TYR A 171 -15.44 -9.50 15.70
C TYR A 171 -15.04 -9.32 14.24
N PHE A 172 -13.84 -8.77 13.98
CA PHE A 172 -13.30 -8.66 12.63
C PHE A 172 -13.22 -10.02 11.93
N GLN A 173 -13.82 -10.13 10.76
CA GLN A 173 -13.89 -11.37 9.96
C GLN A 173 -13.01 -11.32 8.72
N GLY A 174 -12.66 -10.14 8.21
CA GLY A 174 -11.90 -9.98 6.98
C GLY A 174 -12.32 -8.75 6.19
N PHE A 175 -11.94 -8.71 4.92
CA PHE A 175 -12.26 -7.64 3.99
C PHE A 175 -13.23 -8.12 2.90
N LEU A 176 -14.05 -7.20 2.42
CA LEU A 176 -14.97 -7.42 1.31
C LEU A 176 -14.62 -6.46 0.18
N TYR A 177 -14.45 -7.00 -1.02
CA TYR A 177 -14.11 -6.25 -2.22
C TYR A 177 -15.27 -6.23 -3.20
N LYS A 178 -15.55 -5.03 -3.72
CA LYS A 178 -16.47 -4.74 -4.83
C LYS A 178 -15.63 -4.16 -5.97
N PHE A 179 -15.18 -5.02 -6.89
CA PHE A 179 -14.36 -4.57 -8.01
C PHE A 179 -15.20 -3.87 -9.07
N LYS A 180 -14.78 -2.67 -9.51
CA LYS A 180 -15.48 -1.91 -10.56
C LYS A 180 -15.65 -2.71 -11.86
N ASN A 181 -14.63 -3.48 -12.23
CA ASN A 181 -14.59 -4.22 -13.49
C ASN A 181 -15.08 -5.68 -13.37
N ARG A 182 -15.59 -6.12 -12.20
CA ARG A 182 -16.10 -7.50 -12.03
C ARG A 182 -17.39 -7.54 -11.23
N LYS A 183 -18.38 -8.27 -11.76
CA LYS A 183 -19.67 -8.47 -11.09
C LYS A 183 -19.55 -9.42 -9.89
N GLY A 184 -19.73 -8.88 -8.69
CA GLY A 184 -19.86 -9.66 -7.46
C GLY A 184 -19.14 -9.04 -6.28
N LEU A 185 -19.28 -9.68 -5.13
CA LEU A 185 -18.55 -9.35 -3.91
C LEU A 185 -17.57 -10.48 -3.61
N PHE A 186 -16.38 -10.12 -3.14
CA PHE A 186 -15.30 -11.07 -2.90
C PHE A 186 -14.78 -10.90 -1.48
N PHE A 187 -14.77 -11.99 -0.72
CA PHE A 187 -14.48 -11.95 0.71
C PHE A 187 -13.09 -12.51 1.01
N TRP A 188 -12.19 -11.66 1.49
CA TRP A 188 -10.87 -12.05 1.95
C TRP A 188 -10.88 -12.25 3.47
N SER A 189 -10.94 -13.50 3.90
CA SER A 189 -11.08 -13.83 5.32
C SER A 189 -9.87 -13.39 6.16
N LYS A 190 -10.10 -13.09 7.44
CA LYS A 190 -9.03 -12.82 8.43
C LYS A 190 -7.96 -13.92 8.45
N LYS A 191 -8.35 -15.19 8.26
CA LYS A 191 -7.40 -16.32 8.18
C LYS A 191 -6.48 -16.18 6.98
N SER A 192 -7.04 -15.86 5.81
CA SER A 192 -6.28 -15.64 4.58
C SER A 192 -5.37 -14.41 4.70
N VAL A 193 -5.89 -13.29 5.22
CA VAL A 193 -5.11 -12.07 5.48
C VAL A 193 -3.91 -12.39 6.39
N ASN A 194 -4.15 -13.07 7.52
CA ASN A 194 -3.09 -13.46 8.46
C ASN A 194 -2.09 -14.45 7.86
N TYR A 195 -2.49 -15.29 6.90
CA TYR A 195 -1.57 -16.20 6.23
C TYR A 195 -0.60 -15.44 5.32
N TYR A 196 -1.10 -14.47 4.56
CA TYR A 196 -0.29 -13.71 3.59
C TYR A 196 0.47 -12.52 4.19
N LEU A 197 0.00 -11.95 5.30
CA LEU A 197 0.63 -10.79 5.96
C LEU A 197 1.49 -11.14 7.18
N LYS A 198 1.78 -12.42 7.43
CA LYS A 198 2.80 -12.81 8.40
C LYS A 198 4.18 -12.41 7.86
N CYS A 199 4.65 -11.23 8.27
CA CYS A 199 6.05 -10.83 8.25
C CYS A 199 6.75 -11.33 9.51
#